data_AF-C9SUB7-F1
#
_entry.id   AF-C9SUB7-F1
#
_cell.length_a   1.000
_cell.length_b   1.000
_cell.length_c   1.000
_cell.angle_alpha   90.00
_cell.angle_beta   90.00
_cell.angle_gamma   90.00
#
_symmetry.space_group_name_H-M   'P 1'
#
loop_
_entity.id
_entity.type
_entity.pdbx_description
1 polymer ?
#
loop_
_entity_poly.entity_id
_entity_poly.type
_entity_poly.pdbx_seq_one_letter_code
_entity_poly.pdbx_strand_id
1 'polypeptide(L)'
;MPVSLRYLNNQSLPNANSRVFLMATETRYQTFTLLGNDIAFDIDISNVACGLNAALYFVAMSPDGGSNEFPTHRAGAKYGTGYCDASCPQSQRYVGGKSNINGWEPSPYDSATSIGNQGACCSEFDVNGYSICEWDECNQGRLPDCDRWGCDYTPYRLGAIDFVGKGKTVHTARQFT
;
A
#
# COMPACT_ATOMS: atom_id res chain seq x y z
N MET A 1 0.24 -20.77 7.51
CA MET A 1 -1.09 -20.35 7.98
C MET A 1 -1.57 -19.23 7.07
N PRO A 2 -2.86 -19.18 6.68
CA PRO A 2 -3.40 -18.08 5.90
C PRO A 2 -3.42 -16.78 6.72
N VAL A 3 -3.27 -15.63 6.04
CA VAL A 3 -3.46 -14.30 6.64
C VAL A 3 -4.90 -13.86 6.39
N SER A 4 -5.59 -13.41 7.44
CA SER A 4 -6.96 -12.87 7.34
C SER A 4 -6.98 -11.44 7.85
N LEU A 5 -7.42 -10.52 7.00
CA LEU A 5 -7.63 -9.11 7.35
C LEU A 5 -9.14 -8.86 7.46
N ARG A 6 -9.57 -8.23 8.56
CA ARG A 6 -10.96 -7.80 8.76
C ARG A 6 -11.02 -6.29 8.58
N TYR A 7 -12.04 -5.80 7.88
CA TYR A 7 -12.20 -4.37 7.62
C TYR A 7 -12.42 -3.54 8.90
N LEU A 8 -13.23 -4.06 9.83
CA LEU A 8 -13.48 -3.47 11.15
C LEU A 8 -13.14 -4.45 12.26
N ASN A 9 -12.66 -3.93 13.40
CA ASN A 9 -12.67 -4.65 14.67
C ASN A 9 -13.67 -4.03 15.66
N ASN A 10 -14.30 -4.88 16.49
CA ASN A 10 -15.20 -4.44 17.58
C ASN A 10 -14.42 -4.36 18.91
N GLN A 11 -13.31 -3.62 18.92
CA GLN A 11 -12.58 -3.31 20.16
C GLN A 11 -13.06 -1.98 20.77
N SER A 12 -12.63 -1.70 22.00
CA SER A 12 -12.98 -0.45 22.72
C SER A 12 -12.54 0.81 21.99
N LEU A 13 -11.48 0.71 21.19
CA LEU A 13 -11.13 1.64 20.13
C LEU A 13 -11.30 0.90 18.80
N PRO A 14 -12.42 1.08 18.07
CA PRO A 14 -12.64 0.39 16.81
C PRO A 14 -11.61 0.87 15.78
N ASN A 15 -10.94 -0.07 15.11
CA ASN A 15 -10.12 0.24 13.94
C ASN A 15 -10.85 -0.05 12.64
N ALA A 16 -10.46 0.68 11.60
CA ALA A 16 -10.85 0.43 10.22
C ALA A 16 -9.59 0.31 9.36
N ASN A 17 -9.63 -0.58 8.37
CA ASN A 17 -8.52 -0.94 7.49
C ASN A 17 -7.30 -1.57 8.19
N SER A 18 -6.44 -2.20 7.38
CA SER A 18 -5.12 -2.65 7.79
C SER A 18 -4.21 -2.75 6.57
N ARG A 19 -2.90 -2.50 6.77
CA ARG A 19 -1.84 -2.79 5.81
C ARG A 19 -0.78 -3.60 6.54
N VAL A 20 -0.36 -4.70 5.94
CA VAL A 20 0.63 -5.63 6.52
C VAL A 20 1.74 -5.87 5.51
N PHE A 21 2.95 -6.13 6.01
CA PHE A 21 4.12 -6.43 5.20
C PHE A 21 4.62 -7.83 5.50
N LEU A 22 5.09 -8.54 4.47
CA LEU A 22 5.72 -9.83 4.66
C LEU A 22 7.14 -9.62 5.21
N MET A 23 7.49 -10.33 6.28
CA MET A 23 8.78 -10.24 6.97
C MET A 23 9.63 -11.48 6.66
N ALA A 24 10.91 -11.27 6.30
CA ALA A 24 11.90 -12.35 6.17
C ALA A 24 12.54 -12.69 7.53
N THR A 25 12.71 -11.68 8.39
CA THR A 25 13.16 -11.81 9.79
C THR A 25 12.40 -10.81 10.66
N GLU A 26 12.55 -10.83 11.99
CA GLU A 26 11.90 -9.82 12.86
C GLU A 26 12.22 -8.36 12.50
N THR A 27 13.33 -8.10 11.80
CA THR A 27 13.85 -6.75 11.52
C THR A 27 14.01 -6.46 10.03
N ARG A 28 13.57 -7.37 9.13
CA ARG A 28 13.66 -7.17 7.69
C ARG A 28 12.42 -7.66 6.95
N TYR A 29 11.92 -6.85 6.03
CA TYR A 29 10.91 -7.25 5.04
C TYR A 29 11.44 -8.33 4.11
N GLN A 30 10.54 -9.16 3.60
CA GLN A 30 10.82 -10.07 2.50
C GLN A 30 10.85 -9.26 1.19
N THR A 31 11.99 -9.31 0.51
CA THR A 31 12.16 -8.75 -0.83
C THR A 31 11.92 -9.79 -1.91
N PHE A 32 11.54 -9.34 -3.10
CA PHE A 32 11.28 -10.19 -4.26
C PHE A 32 11.98 -9.61 -5.50
N THR A 33 12.58 -10.48 -6.31
CA THR A 33 13.00 -10.12 -7.67
C THR A 33 11.91 -10.57 -8.61
N LEU A 34 11.14 -9.62 -9.13
CA LEU A 34 9.91 -9.89 -9.88
C LEU A 34 10.21 -10.16 -11.36
N LEU A 35 11.24 -9.51 -11.91
CA LEU A 35 11.67 -9.71 -13.29
C LEU A 35 12.06 -11.17 -13.54
N GLY A 36 11.39 -11.82 -14.50
CA GLY A 36 11.62 -13.22 -14.88
C GLY A 36 11.12 -14.25 -13.87
N ASN A 37 10.27 -13.86 -12.91
CA ASN A 37 9.70 -14.75 -11.90
C ASN A 37 8.18 -14.56 -11.79
N ASP A 38 7.46 -15.64 -11.51
CA ASP A 38 6.02 -15.61 -11.27
C ASP A 38 5.70 -15.58 -9.77
N ILE A 39 4.58 -14.95 -9.42
CA ILE A 39 4.01 -14.99 -8.06
C ILE A 39 2.57 -15.50 -8.16
N ALA A 40 2.27 -16.53 -7.37
CA ALA A 40 0.94 -17.11 -7.22
C ALA A 40 0.55 -17.13 -5.74
N PHE A 41 -0.71 -16.83 -5.45
CA PHE A 41 -1.29 -16.90 -4.12
C PHE A 41 -2.78 -17.21 -4.21
N ASP A 42 -3.29 -17.95 -3.23
CA ASP A 42 -4.72 -18.17 -3.12
C ASP A 42 -5.38 -17.00 -2.38
N ILE A 43 -6.53 -16.54 -2.86
CA ILE A 43 -7.31 -15.47 -2.24
C ILE A 43 -8.80 -15.82 -2.15
N ASP A 44 -9.41 -15.49 -1.01
CA ASP A 44 -10.86 -15.51 -0.82
C ASP A 44 -11.38 -14.08 -0.57
N ILE A 45 -12.05 -13.53 -1.58
CA ILE A 45 -12.74 -12.23 -1.52
C ILE A 45 -14.28 -12.36 -1.45
N SER A 46 -14.81 -13.54 -1.10
CA SER A 46 -16.25 -13.81 -1.02
C SER A 46 -17.01 -12.85 -0.10
N ASN A 47 -16.35 -12.38 0.95
CA ASN A 47 -16.86 -11.46 1.96
C ASN A 47 -16.46 -9.98 1.72
N VAL A 48 -15.73 -9.68 0.63
CA VAL A 48 -15.39 -8.31 0.25
C VAL A 48 -16.55 -7.73 -0.56
N ALA A 49 -17.17 -6.67 -0.04
CA ALA A 49 -18.29 -5.98 -0.67
C ALA A 49 -17.83 -4.79 -1.53
N CYS A 50 -18.72 -4.27 -2.38
CA CYS A 50 -18.48 -3.04 -3.13
C CYS A 50 -18.13 -1.88 -2.18
N GLY A 51 -17.17 -1.03 -2.58
CA GLY A 51 -16.64 0.05 -1.75
C GLY A 51 -15.48 -0.37 -0.82
N LEU A 52 -15.16 -1.67 -0.73
CA LEU A 52 -13.95 -2.16 -0.10
C LEU A 52 -12.94 -2.62 -1.16
N ASN A 53 -11.65 -2.41 -0.91
CA ASN A 53 -10.57 -2.92 -1.73
C ASN A 53 -9.71 -3.90 -0.91
N ALA A 54 -9.48 -5.10 -1.45
CA ALA A 54 -8.59 -6.11 -0.88
C ALA A 54 -7.38 -6.25 -1.82
N ALA A 55 -6.34 -5.45 -1.56
CA ALA A 55 -5.19 -5.31 -2.44
C ALA A 55 -3.99 -6.13 -1.94
N LEU A 56 -3.31 -6.80 -2.89
CA LEU A 56 -1.96 -7.33 -2.75
C LEU A 56 -1.12 -6.71 -3.87
N TYR A 57 -0.02 -6.07 -3.50
CA TYR A 57 0.84 -5.29 -4.40
C TYR A 57 2.26 -5.24 -3.82
N PHE A 58 3.21 -4.73 -4.60
CA PHE A 58 4.62 -4.63 -4.23
C PHE A 58 5.09 -3.19 -4.42
N VAL A 59 5.92 -2.72 -3.49
CA VAL A 59 6.46 -1.36 -3.45
C VAL A 59 7.96 -1.43 -3.18
N ALA A 60 8.74 -0.52 -3.76
CA ALA A 60 10.20 -0.48 -3.63
C ALA A 60 10.68 0.11 -2.28
N MET A 61 10.19 -0.47 -1.18
CA MET A 61 10.60 -0.12 0.19
C MET A 61 11.99 -0.69 0.53
N SER A 62 12.78 0.05 1.32
CA SER A 62 14.03 -0.49 1.87
C SER A 62 13.74 -1.70 2.78
N PRO A 63 14.52 -2.80 2.71
CA PRO A 63 14.23 -4.03 3.45
C PRO A 63 14.25 -3.86 4.97
N ASP A 64 14.91 -2.83 5.49
CA ASP A 64 15.00 -2.50 6.91
C ASP A 64 13.99 -1.41 7.34
N GLY A 65 13.10 -0.98 6.45
CA GLY A 65 12.16 0.13 6.67
C GLY A 65 12.83 1.51 6.77
N GLY A 66 14.03 1.68 6.22
CA GLY A 66 14.77 2.94 6.13
C GLY A 66 15.64 3.27 7.35
N SER A 67 15.86 2.33 8.28
CA SER A 67 16.59 2.59 9.52
C SER A 67 18.09 2.87 9.34
N ASN A 68 18.74 2.26 8.33
CA ASN A 68 20.15 2.50 8.01
C ASN A 68 20.35 3.82 7.25
N GLU A 69 19.40 4.20 6.41
CA GLU A 69 19.46 5.45 5.61
C GLU A 69 19.17 6.69 6.48
N PHE A 70 18.25 6.57 7.45
CA PHE A 70 17.86 7.65 8.35
C PHE A 70 18.26 7.34 9.81
N PRO A 71 19.44 7.72 10.30
CA PRO A 71 19.94 7.29 11.63
C PRO A 71 19.11 7.74 12.85
N THR A 72 18.21 8.72 12.67
CA THR A 72 17.21 9.12 13.69
C THR A 72 16.08 8.11 13.84
N HIS A 73 15.88 7.25 12.84
CA HIS A 73 14.76 6.35 12.70
C HIS A 73 15.10 4.93 13.20
N ARG A 74 14.97 4.74 14.51
CA ARG A 74 15.39 3.51 15.22
C ARG A 74 14.35 2.39 15.25
N ALA A 75 13.19 2.57 14.61
CA ALA A 75 12.11 1.59 14.63
C ALA A 75 12.31 0.53 13.53
N GLY A 76 12.41 0.96 12.27
CA GLY A 76 12.66 0.06 11.14
C GLY A 76 11.53 -0.95 10.88
N ALA A 77 11.80 -1.91 9.98
CA ALA A 77 10.81 -2.84 9.45
C ALA A 77 10.01 -3.59 10.54
N LYS A 78 10.60 -3.84 11.71
CA LYS A 78 9.95 -4.45 12.89
C LYS A 78 8.65 -3.74 13.31
N TYR A 79 8.54 -2.44 13.02
CA TYR A 79 7.40 -1.59 13.36
C TYR A 79 6.63 -1.06 12.12
N GLY A 80 6.82 -1.67 10.93
CA GLY A 80 6.01 -1.34 9.74
C GLY A 80 6.32 0.00 9.09
N THR A 81 7.55 0.50 9.26
CA THR A 81 7.98 1.83 8.83
C THR A 81 8.57 1.85 7.41
N GLY A 82 8.77 3.06 6.87
CA GLY A 82 9.43 3.26 5.57
C GLY A 82 8.52 3.01 4.35
N TYR A 83 7.21 2.94 4.55
CA TYR A 83 6.25 2.75 3.47
C TYR A 83 6.20 3.95 2.51
N CYS A 84 6.04 3.62 1.23
CA CYS A 84 5.90 4.48 0.08
C CYS A 84 5.02 3.77 -0.95
N ASP A 85 4.48 4.51 -1.92
CA ASP A 85 3.85 3.96 -3.14
C ASP A 85 3.86 5.03 -4.26
N ALA A 86 3.28 4.71 -5.42
CA ALA A 86 3.30 5.60 -6.59
C ALA A 86 2.36 6.82 -6.46
N SER A 87 1.53 6.88 -5.42
CA SER A 87 0.69 8.03 -5.08
C SER A 87 1.36 9.03 -4.12
N CYS A 88 2.57 8.73 -3.64
CA CYS A 88 3.35 9.58 -2.73
C CYS A 88 2.59 10.02 -1.46
N PRO A 89 2.05 9.10 -0.65
CA PRO A 89 1.08 9.38 0.40
C PRO A 89 1.59 10.32 1.49
N GLN A 90 0.99 11.50 1.56
CA GLN A 90 1.20 12.53 2.57
C GLN A 90 0.54 12.23 3.93
N SER A 91 -0.30 11.18 4.02
CA SER A 91 -0.98 10.78 5.26
C SER A 91 -0.10 9.98 6.24
N GLN A 92 1.15 9.70 5.84
CA GLN A 92 2.12 9.00 6.64
C GLN A 92 2.65 9.91 7.76
N ARG A 93 2.44 9.52 9.03
CA ARG A 93 2.88 10.28 10.22
C ARG A 93 4.40 10.44 10.34
N TYR A 94 5.15 9.54 9.72
CA TYR A 94 6.61 9.57 9.66
C TYR A 94 7.08 9.27 8.23
N VAL A 95 7.96 10.13 7.72
CA VAL A 95 8.54 10.08 6.36
C VAL A 95 10.03 10.43 6.49
N GLY A 96 10.93 9.72 5.79
CA GLY A 96 12.38 10.01 5.83
C GLY A 96 13.01 10.08 7.23
N GLY A 97 12.48 9.30 8.18
CA GLY A 97 12.91 9.32 9.58
C GLY A 97 12.58 10.59 10.37
N LYS A 98 11.70 11.45 9.86
CA LYS A 98 11.14 12.64 10.51
C LYS A 98 9.65 12.47 10.77
N SER A 99 9.10 13.25 11.70
CA SER A 99 7.65 13.36 11.88
C SER A 99 7.07 14.33 10.87
N ASN A 100 5.97 13.97 10.23
CA ASN A 100 5.30 14.76 9.20
C ASN A 100 4.37 15.85 9.78
N ILE A 101 4.67 16.36 10.99
CA ILE A 101 3.78 17.26 11.74
C ILE A 101 3.67 18.67 11.15
N ASN A 102 4.61 19.07 10.29
CA ASN A 102 4.58 20.36 9.63
C ASN A 102 3.45 20.38 8.58
N GLY A 103 2.58 21.40 8.66
CA GLY A 103 1.38 21.53 7.82
C GLY A 103 0.40 20.38 7.97
N TRP A 104 0.33 19.75 9.15
CA TRP A 104 -0.58 18.62 9.39
C TRP A 104 -2.05 19.06 9.44
N GLU A 105 -2.79 18.81 8.37
CA GLU A 105 -4.20 19.18 8.21
C GLU A 105 -5.12 17.95 8.30
N PRO A 106 -6.15 17.96 9.18
CA PRO A 106 -7.16 16.91 9.26
C PRO A 106 -7.93 16.74 7.95
N SER A 107 -8.20 15.49 7.55
CA SER A 107 -9.04 15.23 6.38
C SER A 107 -10.49 15.65 6.65
N PRO A 108 -11.14 16.42 5.76
CA PRO A 108 -12.55 16.79 5.90
C PRO A 108 -13.51 15.63 5.59
N TYR A 109 -12.99 14.50 5.10
CA TYR A 109 -13.79 13.34 4.66
C TYR A 109 -13.62 12.10 5.54
N ASP A 110 -12.55 12.02 6.33
CA ASP A 110 -12.22 10.86 7.15
C ASP A 110 -11.46 11.28 8.42
N SER A 111 -12.09 11.09 9.59
CA SER A 111 -11.52 11.46 10.88
C SER A 111 -10.34 10.59 11.33
N ALA A 112 -10.07 9.47 10.66
CA ALA A 112 -8.90 8.63 10.91
C ALA A 112 -7.65 9.10 10.15
N THR A 113 -7.80 9.99 9.15
CA THR A 113 -6.70 10.47 8.31
C THR A 113 -6.52 11.99 8.37
N SER A 114 -5.35 12.40 7.93
CA SER A 114 -4.85 13.78 7.86
C SER A 114 -3.69 13.75 6.88
N ILE A 115 -3.27 14.89 6.35
CA ILE A 115 -2.09 15.01 5.49
C ILE A 115 -1.07 15.94 6.12
N GLY A 116 0.21 15.63 5.98
CA GLY A 116 1.31 16.56 6.25
C GLY A 116 2.03 16.93 4.96
N ASN A 117 3.03 17.81 5.07
CA ASN A 117 3.71 18.33 3.89
C ASN A 117 4.47 17.24 3.10
N GLN A 118 5.05 16.25 3.78
CA GLN A 118 5.96 15.29 3.17
C GLN A 118 5.21 14.03 2.70
N GLY A 119 5.49 13.57 1.48
CA GLY A 119 5.02 12.30 0.94
C GLY A 119 6.18 11.34 0.66
N ALA A 120 5.93 10.04 0.72
CA ALA A 120 6.93 9.00 0.44
C ALA A 120 6.62 8.31 -0.90
N CYS A 121 7.39 8.60 -1.93
CA CYS A 121 7.23 8.10 -3.30
C CYS A 121 8.06 6.84 -3.54
N CYS A 122 7.49 5.83 -4.19
CA CYS A 122 8.27 4.76 -4.81
C CYS A 122 7.49 4.02 -5.89
N SER A 123 8.19 3.23 -6.72
CA SER A 123 7.55 2.40 -7.75
C SER A 123 6.63 1.35 -7.12
N GLU A 124 5.37 1.34 -7.57
CA GLU A 124 4.39 0.29 -7.29
C GLU A 124 4.37 -0.69 -8.48
N PHE A 125 5.34 -1.62 -8.49
CA PHE A 125 5.51 -2.71 -9.48
C PHE A 125 5.56 -2.24 -10.96
N ASP A 126 6.65 -1.72 -11.51
CA ASP A 126 8.05 -1.58 -11.06
C ASP A 126 8.69 -0.45 -11.96
N VAL A 127 9.88 0.12 -11.80
CA VAL A 127 11.15 -0.34 -11.21
C VAL A 127 11.90 0.84 -10.55
N ASN A 128 12.44 0.61 -9.36
CA ASN A 128 13.47 1.40 -8.64
C ASN A 128 13.25 2.91 -8.42
N GLY A 129 12.94 3.23 -7.17
CA GLY A 129 13.17 4.55 -6.58
C GLY A 129 12.49 4.64 -5.21
N TYR A 130 13.13 5.28 -4.23
CA TYR A 130 12.47 5.84 -3.05
C TYR A 130 12.81 7.33 -3.05
N SER A 131 11.82 8.20 -3.06
CA SER A 131 12.00 9.65 -2.97
C SER A 131 10.99 10.27 -2.00
N ILE A 132 11.27 11.49 -1.57
CA ILE A 132 10.41 12.27 -0.68
C ILE A 132 10.01 13.52 -1.45
N CYS A 133 8.71 13.73 -1.62
CA CYS A 133 8.14 14.95 -2.18
C CYS A 133 7.67 15.87 -1.05
N GLU A 134 7.51 17.17 -1.34
CA GLU A 134 6.90 18.12 -0.39
C GLU A 134 5.73 18.90 -1.03
N TRP A 135 4.70 19.18 -0.22
CA TRP A 135 3.55 20.02 -0.56
C TRP A 135 2.82 19.60 -1.85
N ASP A 136 2.57 20.55 -2.76
CA ASP A 136 1.84 20.34 -4.01
C ASP A 136 2.60 19.45 -5.01
N GLU A 137 3.91 19.29 -4.87
CA GLU A 137 4.68 18.38 -5.72
C GLU A 137 4.15 16.95 -5.61
N CYS A 138 3.79 16.52 -4.40
CA CYS A 138 3.17 15.21 -4.12
C CYS A 138 1.82 15.00 -4.82
N ASN A 139 1.11 16.08 -5.20
CA ASN A 139 -0.26 16.02 -5.71
C ASN A 139 -0.39 16.24 -7.22
N GLN A 140 0.72 16.44 -7.94
CA GLN A 140 0.67 16.63 -9.38
C GLN A 140 0.31 15.32 -10.11
N GLY A 141 -0.57 15.40 -11.11
CA GLY A 141 -1.06 14.23 -11.86
C GLY A 141 0.00 13.48 -12.67
N ARG A 142 1.22 14.02 -12.74
CA ARG A 142 2.46 13.35 -13.12
C ARG A 142 3.54 13.83 -12.15
N LEU A 143 3.81 13.03 -11.14
CA LEU A 143 4.99 13.22 -10.29
C LEU A 143 6.25 13.07 -11.17
N PRO A 144 7.36 13.76 -10.87
CA PRO A 144 8.59 13.63 -11.66
C PRO A 144 9.05 12.17 -11.79
N ASP A 145 8.85 11.39 -10.72
CA ASP A 145 9.41 10.04 -10.55
C ASP A 145 8.35 8.93 -10.43
N CYS A 146 7.04 9.23 -10.47
CA CYS A 146 5.96 8.25 -10.21
C CYS A 146 4.72 8.47 -11.09
N ASP A 147 4.06 7.38 -11.48
CA ASP A 147 2.76 7.40 -12.16
C ASP A 147 1.65 7.02 -11.17
N ARG A 148 0.82 8.00 -10.80
CA ARG A 148 -0.30 7.84 -9.86
C ARG A 148 -1.48 7.05 -10.45
N TRP A 149 -1.56 6.89 -11.77
CA TRP A 149 -2.67 6.24 -12.46
C TRP A 149 -2.32 4.81 -12.89
N GLY A 150 -1.08 4.62 -13.30
CA GLY A 150 -0.58 3.35 -13.82
C GLY A 150 -1.23 2.93 -15.15
N CYS A 151 -0.93 1.70 -15.57
CA CYS A 151 -1.53 1.07 -16.74
C CYS A 151 -2.44 -0.09 -16.28
N ASP A 152 -3.69 0.22 -15.91
CA ASP A 152 -4.59 -0.78 -15.32
C ASP A 152 -5.15 -1.79 -16.33
N TYR A 153 -5.23 -3.05 -15.91
CA TYR A 153 -5.90 -4.11 -16.66
C TYR A 153 -7.11 -4.63 -15.87
N THR A 154 -8.26 -4.02 -16.10
CA THR A 154 -9.53 -4.41 -15.45
C THR A 154 -10.47 -5.08 -16.46
N PRO A 155 -10.74 -6.40 -16.39
CA PRO A 155 -11.54 -7.12 -17.40
C PRO A 155 -12.91 -6.49 -17.69
N TYR A 156 -13.61 -6.04 -16.65
CA TYR A 156 -14.91 -5.39 -16.79
C TYR A 156 -14.82 -4.05 -17.57
N ARG A 157 -13.78 -3.24 -17.30
CA ARG A 157 -13.53 -1.96 -18.01
C ARG A 157 -13.16 -2.19 -19.47
N LEU A 158 -12.53 -3.32 -19.77
CA LEU A 158 -12.17 -3.77 -21.12
C LEU A 158 -13.31 -4.54 -21.84
N GLY A 159 -14.52 -4.54 -21.28
CA GLY A 159 -15.73 -5.12 -21.90
C GLY A 159 -15.98 -6.60 -21.61
N ALA A 160 -15.06 -7.30 -20.92
CA ALA A 160 -15.25 -8.68 -20.48
C ALA A 160 -16.12 -8.75 -19.21
N ILE A 161 -17.34 -8.23 -19.30
CA ILE A 161 -18.21 -7.96 -18.14
C ILE A 161 -18.57 -9.22 -17.33
N ASP A 162 -18.61 -10.40 -17.95
CA ASP A 162 -18.96 -11.67 -17.31
C ASP A 162 -17.76 -12.51 -16.86
N PHE A 163 -16.54 -11.96 -16.91
CA PHE A 163 -15.33 -12.73 -16.57
C PHE A 163 -15.11 -12.87 -15.06
N VAL A 164 -15.19 -11.80 -14.26
CA VAL A 164 -14.90 -11.83 -12.82
C VAL A 164 -16.13 -11.47 -11.97
N GLY A 165 -16.46 -12.30 -10.98
CA GLY A 165 -17.48 -12.00 -9.97
C GLY A 165 -18.22 -13.22 -9.41
N LYS A 166 -19.28 -12.99 -8.63
CA LYS A 166 -20.11 -14.06 -8.07
C LYS A 166 -20.95 -14.69 -9.20
N GLY A 167 -20.84 -16.01 -9.39
CA GLY A 167 -21.47 -16.76 -10.49
C GLY A 167 -20.77 -16.69 -11.86
N LYS A 168 -19.62 -16.00 -11.96
CA LYS A 168 -18.88 -15.77 -13.22
C LYS A 168 -17.69 -16.72 -13.40
N THR A 169 -17.00 -16.64 -14.55
CA THR A 169 -15.86 -17.50 -14.91
C THR A 169 -14.82 -17.59 -13.80
N VAL A 170 -14.31 -16.45 -13.34
CA VAL A 170 -13.55 -16.31 -12.10
C VAL A 170 -14.54 -16.08 -10.96
N HIS A 171 -14.89 -17.16 -10.27
CA HIS A 171 -15.99 -17.17 -9.30
C HIS A 171 -15.57 -16.64 -7.93
N THR A 172 -15.86 -15.36 -7.66
CA THR A 172 -15.41 -14.67 -6.44
C THR A 172 -16.18 -14.98 -5.15
N ALA A 173 -17.10 -15.95 -5.13
CA ALA A 173 -17.78 -16.39 -3.89
C ALA A 173 -17.09 -17.58 -3.20
N ARG A 174 -15.88 -17.92 -3.64
CA ARG A 174 -14.99 -18.95 -3.10
C ARG A 174 -13.54 -18.55 -3.34
N GLN A 175 -12.62 -19.26 -2.71
CA GLN A 175 -11.19 -19.14 -2.96
C GLN A 175 -10.84 -19.46 -4.43
N PHE A 176 -9.88 -18.72 -4.99
CA PHE A 176 -9.23 -18.99 -6.28
C PHE A 176 -7.75 -18.62 -6.21
N THR A 177 -7.00 -19.03 -7.24
CA THR A 177 -5.61 -18.66 -7.54
C THR A 177 -5.60 -17.82 -8.82
#